data_AF-A0A6L8N585-F1
#
_entry.id   AF-A0A6L8N585-F1
#
_cell.length_a   1.000
_cell.length_b   1.000
_cell.length_c   1.000
_cell.angle_alpha   90.00
_cell.angle_beta   90.00
_cell.angle_gamma   90.00
#
_symmetry.space_group_name_H-M   'P 1'
#
loop_
_entity.id
_entity.type
_entity.pdbx_description
1 polymer ?
#
loop_
_entity_poly.entity_id
_entity_poly.type
_entity_poly.pdbx_seq_one_letter_code
_entity_poly.pdbx_strand_id
1 'polypeptide(L)'
;MITNDNFCTTLAERGIDFVAGVPCSYFSGPIERLTREGRYLPASNEGAALAAAAGAAVHGRRSAVIAQNSGLGNLVNPLTSLTETYNIPVVVFMSLRGWPDPAQDEPQHAVMGTSTHKILDAVGVPHVTVPATATDLGPALDEAEEFLTERRSVFVLTQKGAIEQNRAAGDAPEVAGLGRVEVLRAIEPLFAGVAVVSTTGYTSRELFGVTGSKDHFYMQGSMGHALAFGLGAALRSPRLPVVVLDGDGAAIMHMGTLSSVGAARPGNLVHLVFDNGSYESTGGQATTSHATDLAAVARAAGYVSAQVCHTVEEVTSALDTALRGNGPHCVVARVSSGGASVFSRATAAMTTTDIREGFAQRLRAAEQHRG
;
A
#
# COMPACT_ATOMS: atom_id res chain seq x y z
N MET A 1 14.89 21.25 -8.67
CA MET A 1 14.55 19.90 -8.17
C MET A 1 15.74 19.39 -7.38
N ILE A 2 15.51 18.85 -6.20
CA ILE A 2 16.48 18.18 -5.34
C ILE A 2 16.87 16.86 -5.99
N THR A 3 18.16 16.63 -6.20
CA THR A 3 18.65 15.36 -6.74
C THR A 3 18.56 14.26 -5.70
N ASN A 4 18.48 13.00 -6.15
CA ASN A 4 18.58 11.85 -5.24
C ASN A 4 19.87 11.89 -4.41
N ASP A 5 20.93 12.43 -5.02
CA ASP A 5 22.22 12.58 -4.38
C ASP A 5 22.24 13.64 -3.29
N ASN A 6 21.68 14.83 -3.57
CA ASN A 6 21.54 15.87 -2.56
C ASN A 6 20.72 15.35 -1.38
N PHE A 7 19.58 14.70 -1.63
CA PHE A 7 18.74 14.14 -0.56
C PHE A 7 19.55 13.20 0.36
N CYS A 8 20.15 12.15 -0.19
CA CYS A 8 20.81 11.11 0.62
C CYS A 8 22.10 11.61 1.30
N THR A 9 22.86 12.48 0.63
CA THR A 9 24.09 13.06 1.18
C THR A 9 23.77 14.05 2.30
N THR A 10 22.78 14.94 2.13
CA THR A 10 22.36 15.86 3.19
C THR A 10 21.87 15.11 4.43
N LEU A 11 21.11 13.99 4.27
CA LEU A 11 20.74 13.15 5.40
C LEU A 11 21.98 12.62 6.15
N ALA A 12 22.99 12.13 5.41
CA ALA A 12 24.22 11.63 6.01
C ALA A 12 25.02 12.73 6.74
N GLU A 13 25.12 13.93 6.16
CA GLU A 13 25.78 15.09 6.78
C GLU A 13 25.10 15.53 8.08
N ARG A 14 23.77 15.34 8.19
CA ARG A 14 23.00 15.58 9.42
C ARG A 14 22.99 14.40 10.38
N GLY A 15 23.79 13.36 10.12
CA GLY A 15 23.92 12.17 10.95
C GLY A 15 22.69 11.26 10.96
N ILE A 16 21.75 11.45 10.03
CA ILE A 16 20.56 10.59 9.87
C ILE A 16 21.01 9.34 9.13
N ASP A 17 21.30 8.26 9.84
CA ASP A 17 21.90 7.05 9.28
C ASP A 17 20.97 5.83 9.29
N PHE A 18 19.76 5.98 9.85
CA PHE A 18 18.69 4.98 9.83
C PHE A 18 17.40 5.60 9.29
N VAL A 19 16.85 5.02 8.22
CA VAL A 19 15.59 5.46 7.62
C VAL A 19 14.64 4.29 7.56
N ALA A 20 13.43 4.43 8.09
CA ALA A 20 12.37 3.44 7.91
C ALA A 20 11.28 4.01 7.00
N GLY A 21 10.53 3.18 6.30
CA GLY A 21 9.46 3.72 5.47
C GLY A 21 8.60 2.71 4.76
N VAL A 22 7.58 3.25 4.08
CA VAL A 22 6.71 2.54 3.15
C VAL A 22 7.04 2.99 1.72
N PRO A 23 6.70 2.19 0.69
CA PRO A 23 6.93 2.59 -0.70
C PRO A 23 6.31 3.94 -1.04
N CYS A 24 7.06 4.79 -1.75
CA CYS A 24 6.56 6.07 -2.23
C CYS A 24 7.21 6.44 -3.57
N SER A 25 6.39 6.80 -4.56
CA SER A 25 6.91 7.16 -5.87
C SER A 25 7.67 8.49 -5.87
N TYR A 26 7.34 9.45 -4.99
CA TYR A 26 8.09 10.72 -4.93
C TYR A 26 9.50 10.53 -4.38
N PHE A 27 9.71 9.46 -3.61
CA PHE A 27 10.98 9.12 -3.00
C PHE A 27 11.55 7.80 -3.56
N SER A 28 11.19 7.39 -4.78
CA SER A 28 11.69 6.12 -5.33
C SER A 28 13.22 6.07 -5.41
N GLY A 29 13.85 7.13 -5.92
CA GLY A 29 15.30 7.25 -6.02
C GLY A 29 16.01 7.28 -4.67
N PRO A 30 15.59 8.12 -3.69
CA PRO A 30 16.21 8.11 -2.37
C PRO A 30 16.03 6.78 -1.63
N ILE A 31 14.85 6.15 -1.71
CA ILE A 31 14.60 4.84 -1.06
C ILE A 31 15.55 3.77 -1.62
N GLU A 32 15.70 3.70 -2.94
CA GLU A 32 16.61 2.77 -3.61
C GLU A 32 18.06 2.97 -3.15
N ARG A 33 18.56 4.21 -3.21
CA ARG A 33 19.93 4.53 -2.78
C ARG A 33 20.15 4.16 -1.31
N LEU A 34 19.23 4.55 -0.42
CA LEU A 34 19.31 4.22 1.02
C LEU A 34 19.25 2.69 1.26
N THR A 35 18.50 1.95 0.44
CA THR A 35 18.44 0.49 0.49
C THR A 35 19.79 -0.12 0.14
N ARG A 36 20.44 0.32 -0.95
CA ARG A 36 21.78 -0.15 -1.35
C ARG A 36 22.86 0.19 -0.33
N GLU A 37 22.72 1.31 0.37
CA GLU A 37 23.61 1.71 1.46
C GLU A 37 23.34 0.95 2.78
N GLY A 38 22.31 0.09 2.84
CA GLY A 38 21.93 -0.63 4.07
C GLY A 38 21.35 0.28 5.16
N ARG A 39 20.87 1.47 4.78
CA ARG A 39 20.33 2.51 5.69
C ARG A 39 18.81 2.57 5.68
N TYR A 40 18.14 1.83 4.80
CA TYR A 40 16.68 1.79 4.68
C TYR A 40 16.09 0.49 5.25
N LEU A 41 15.11 0.62 6.14
CA LEU A 41 14.27 -0.46 6.62
C LEU A 41 12.88 -0.39 5.94
N PRO A 42 12.52 -1.33 5.05
CA PRO A 42 11.16 -1.43 4.55
C PRO A 42 10.23 -1.87 5.68
N ALA A 43 9.31 -0.99 6.07
CA ALA A 43 8.29 -1.26 7.08
C ALA A 43 6.99 -1.75 6.43
N SER A 44 6.21 -2.55 7.16
CA SER A 44 4.91 -3.04 6.68
C SER A 44 3.90 -1.90 6.51
N ASN A 45 3.87 -0.96 7.44
CA ASN A 45 3.02 0.23 7.37
C ASN A 45 3.71 1.44 8.01
N GLU A 46 3.12 2.62 7.84
CA GLU A 46 3.70 3.89 8.27
C GLU A 46 3.88 3.97 9.78
N GLY A 47 2.94 3.41 10.55
CA GLY A 47 3.06 3.39 12.01
C GLY A 47 4.23 2.54 12.50
N ALA A 48 4.44 1.37 11.88
CA ALA A 48 5.61 0.53 12.14
C ALA A 48 6.92 1.21 11.72
N ALA A 49 6.91 1.98 10.62
CA ALA A 49 8.07 2.77 10.20
C ALA A 49 8.47 3.79 11.27
N LEU A 50 7.48 4.55 11.79
CA LEU A 50 7.72 5.54 12.83
C LEU A 50 8.21 4.90 14.13
N ALA A 51 7.61 3.79 14.54
CA ALA A 51 8.04 3.07 15.74
C ALA A 51 9.48 2.54 15.62
N ALA A 52 9.86 2.01 14.45
CA ALA A 52 11.23 1.56 14.20
C ALA A 52 12.24 2.72 14.22
N ALA A 53 11.90 3.83 13.58
CA ALA A 53 12.71 5.06 13.62
C ALA A 53 12.86 5.56 15.06
N ALA A 54 11.77 5.65 15.82
CA ALA A 54 11.80 6.02 17.23
C ALA A 54 12.70 5.09 18.07
N GLY A 55 12.66 3.79 17.83
CA GLY A 55 13.55 2.81 18.47
C GLY A 55 15.04 3.09 18.17
N ALA A 56 15.38 3.44 16.92
CA ALA A 56 16.73 3.86 16.55
C ALA A 56 17.14 5.18 17.22
N ALA A 57 16.20 6.14 17.32
CA ALA A 57 16.41 7.42 18.00
C ALA A 57 16.71 7.27 19.50
N VAL A 58 16.06 6.34 20.19
CA VAL A 58 16.35 6.05 21.60
C VAL A 58 17.78 5.52 21.81
N HIS A 59 18.34 4.80 20.83
CA HIS A 59 19.74 4.37 20.86
C HIS A 59 20.73 5.54 20.62
N GLY A 60 20.24 6.76 20.40
CA GLY A 60 21.05 7.96 20.15
C GLY A 60 21.46 8.15 18.69
N ARG A 61 20.92 7.35 17.76
CA ARG A 61 21.11 7.53 16.31
C ARG A 61 20.03 8.45 15.76
N ARG A 62 20.36 9.41 14.91
CA ARG A 62 19.29 10.19 14.25
C ARG A 62 18.61 9.32 13.20
N SER A 63 17.29 9.37 13.18
CA SER A 63 16.47 8.53 12.31
C SER A 63 15.46 9.36 11.53
N ALA A 64 15.05 8.84 10.37
CA ALA A 64 13.99 9.42 9.58
C ALA A 64 12.92 8.40 9.17
N VAL A 65 11.75 8.92 8.80
CA VAL A 65 10.68 8.15 8.17
C VAL A 65 10.43 8.69 6.76
N ILE A 66 10.22 7.80 5.79
CA ILE A 66 9.69 8.14 4.47
C ILE A 66 8.28 7.57 4.33
N ALA A 67 7.31 8.43 4.03
CA ALA A 67 5.92 8.03 3.84
C ALA A 67 5.17 8.93 2.84
N GLN A 68 3.98 8.49 2.44
CA GLN A 68 3.02 9.30 1.71
C GLN A 68 1.96 9.85 2.66
N ASN A 69 1.44 11.05 2.37
CA ASN A 69 0.41 11.66 3.20
C ASN A 69 -0.89 10.85 3.31
N SER A 70 -1.20 9.94 2.39
CA SER A 70 -2.32 8.99 2.56
C SER A 70 -2.18 8.08 3.79
N GLY A 71 -0.94 7.84 4.23
CA GLY A 71 -0.60 7.05 5.41
C GLY A 71 -0.54 7.85 6.71
N LEU A 72 -0.80 9.16 6.69
CA LEU A 72 -0.72 10.01 7.89
C LEU A 72 -1.66 9.49 9.00
N GLY A 73 -2.83 8.95 8.66
CA GLY A 73 -3.73 8.34 9.64
C GLY A 73 -3.09 7.18 10.43
N ASN A 74 -2.28 6.35 9.78
CA ASN A 74 -1.52 5.27 10.43
C ASN A 74 -0.39 5.82 11.33
N LEU A 75 0.15 7.00 11.01
CA LEU A 75 1.18 7.68 11.80
C LEU A 75 0.62 8.37 13.03
N VAL A 76 -0.59 8.92 13.00
CA VAL A 76 -1.15 9.73 14.10
C VAL A 76 -1.10 9.00 15.44
N ASN A 77 -1.39 7.69 15.46
CA ASN A 77 -1.34 6.91 16.69
C ASN A 77 0.09 6.86 17.29
N PRO A 78 1.11 6.29 16.62
CA PRO A 78 2.47 6.28 17.18
C PRO A 78 3.10 7.67 17.27
N LEU A 79 2.69 8.64 16.46
CA LEU A 79 3.14 10.03 16.60
C LEU A 79 2.72 10.59 17.95
N THR A 80 1.43 10.56 18.26
CA THR A 80 0.90 11.17 19.48
C THR A 80 1.19 10.35 20.73
N SER A 81 1.22 9.02 20.63
CA SER A 81 1.34 8.11 21.78
C SER A 81 2.74 7.52 22.01
N LEU A 82 3.66 7.67 21.06
CA LEU A 82 5.05 7.22 21.18
C LEU A 82 6.04 8.38 21.01
N THR A 83 6.16 9.00 19.84
CA THR A 83 7.26 9.98 19.65
C THR A 83 7.03 11.26 20.44
N GLU A 84 5.83 11.85 20.39
CA GLU A 84 5.53 13.07 21.15
C GLU A 84 5.36 12.81 22.65
N THR A 85 4.80 11.66 23.03
CA THR A 85 4.64 11.30 24.45
C THR A 85 5.98 11.07 25.14
N TYR A 86 6.94 10.44 24.46
CA TYR A 86 8.25 10.10 25.04
C TYR A 86 9.36 11.11 24.66
N ASN A 87 9.01 12.21 23.97
CA ASN A 87 9.97 13.21 23.47
C ASN A 87 11.13 12.58 22.68
N ILE A 88 10.78 11.69 21.75
CA ILE A 88 11.70 10.99 20.85
C ILE A 88 11.62 11.69 19.48
N PRO A 89 12.57 12.59 19.16
CA PRO A 89 12.50 13.38 17.93
C PRO A 89 12.79 12.50 16.70
N VAL A 90 11.87 12.53 15.74
CA VAL A 90 12.01 11.88 14.43
C VAL A 90 11.63 12.86 13.33
N VAL A 91 12.41 12.91 12.25
CA VAL A 91 12.04 13.65 11.03
C VAL A 91 11.25 12.74 10.09
N VAL A 92 10.08 13.21 9.64
CA VAL A 92 9.21 12.47 8.73
C VAL A 92 9.18 13.17 7.38
N PHE A 93 9.82 12.59 6.37
CA PHE A 93 9.70 13.02 4.98
C PHE A 93 8.40 12.47 4.40
N MET A 94 7.45 13.38 4.15
CA MET A 94 6.11 13.02 3.71
C MET A 94 5.82 13.60 2.34
N SER A 95 5.50 12.76 1.36
CA SER A 95 5.09 13.25 0.04
C SER A 95 3.67 13.82 0.12
N LEU A 96 3.48 15.03 -0.39
CA LEU A 96 2.17 15.68 -0.48
C LEU A 96 1.48 15.33 -1.80
N ARG A 97 0.50 14.44 -1.75
CA ARG A 97 -0.42 14.16 -2.86
C ARG A 97 -1.71 14.95 -2.71
N GLY A 98 -2.32 15.31 -3.84
CA GLY A 98 -3.51 16.15 -3.89
C GLY A 98 -3.29 17.57 -3.36
N TRP A 99 -2.06 18.08 -3.37
CA TRP A 99 -1.69 19.43 -2.94
C TRP A 99 -0.68 20.05 -3.91
N PRO A 100 -0.74 21.38 -4.18
CA PRO A 100 -1.75 22.33 -3.69
C PRO A 100 -3.10 22.23 -4.41
N ASP A 101 -3.14 21.55 -5.57
CA ASP A 101 -4.34 21.38 -6.38
C ASP A 101 -4.78 19.91 -6.44
N PRO A 102 -5.79 19.50 -5.65
CA PRO A 102 -6.38 18.17 -5.69
C PRO A 102 -6.88 17.73 -7.07
N ALA A 103 -7.32 18.65 -7.93
CA ALA A 103 -7.92 18.32 -9.22
C ALA A 103 -6.90 17.80 -10.24
N GLN A 104 -5.61 18.04 -9.99
CA GLN A 104 -4.49 17.57 -10.84
C GLN A 104 -3.93 16.21 -10.38
N ASP A 105 -4.59 15.56 -9.44
CA ASP A 105 -4.20 14.26 -8.89
C ASP A 105 -5.39 13.29 -8.88
N GLU A 106 -5.14 12.05 -8.47
CA GLU A 106 -6.17 11.03 -8.43
C GLU A 106 -7.20 11.28 -7.30
N PRO A 107 -8.49 10.93 -7.48
CA PRO A 107 -9.57 11.30 -6.57
C PRO A 107 -9.34 10.94 -5.10
N GLN A 108 -8.69 9.79 -4.84
CA GLN A 108 -8.39 9.33 -3.49
C GLN A 108 -7.39 10.23 -2.74
N HIS A 109 -6.61 11.05 -3.44
CA HIS A 109 -5.65 11.97 -2.81
C HIS A 109 -6.29 13.28 -2.38
N ALA A 110 -7.48 13.63 -2.89
CA ALA A 110 -8.07 14.95 -2.67
C ALA A 110 -8.38 15.24 -1.18
N VAL A 111 -8.86 14.22 -0.47
CA VAL A 111 -9.18 14.34 0.97
C VAL A 111 -7.90 14.58 1.76
N MET A 112 -6.88 13.74 1.58
CA MET A 112 -5.64 13.88 2.34
C MET A 112 -4.83 15.10 1.94
N GLY A 113 -4.81 15.47 0.67
CA GLY A 113 -4.12 16.67 0.20
C GLY A 113 -4.57 17.94 0.92
N THR A 114 -5.88 18.13 1.09
CA THR A 114 -6.44 19.30 1.79
C THR A 114 -6.43 19.20 3.32
N SER A 115 -6.30 18.00 3.88
CA SER A 115 -6.32 17.75 5.32
C SER A 115 -4.94 17.60 5.96
N THR A 116 -3.87 17.30 5.21
CA THR A 116 -2.54 16.96 5.76
C THR A 116 -2.05 18.01 6.76
N HIS A 117 -1.95 19.28 6.34
CA HIS A 117 -1.51 20.38 7.20
C HIS A 117 -2.43 20.54 8.43
N LYS A 118 -3.75 20.50 8.23
CA LYS A 118 -4.73 20.65 9.31
C LYS A 118 -4.63 19.56 10.36
N ILE A 119 -4.36 18.32 9.95
CA ILE A 119 -4.17 17.20 10.88
C ILE A 119 -2.90 17.43 11.71
N LEU A 120 -1.79 17.83 11.08
CA LEU A 120 -0.53 18.13 11.76
C LEU A 120 -0.67 19.30 12.74
N ASP A 121 -1.33 20.37 12.33
CA ASP A 121 -1.65 21.53 13.18
C ASP A 121 -2.52 21.10 14.38
N ALA A 122 -3.53 20.25 14.15
CA ALA A 122 -4.42 19.78 15.20
C ALA A 122 -3.73 18.87 16.24
N VAL A 123 -2.73 18.08 15.83
CA VAL A 123 -1.91 17.30 16.76
C VAL A 123 -0.74 18.08 17.35
N GLY A 124 -0.51 19.33 16.91
CA GLY A 124 0.55 20.20 17.42
C GLY A 124 1.96 19.84 16.94
N VAL A 125 2.07 19.11 15.84
CA VAL A 125 3.36 18.65 15.30
C VAL A 125 3.85 19.61 14.22
N PRO A 126 5.08 20.13 14.33
CA PRO A 126 5.62 21.09 13.38
C PRO A 126 5.83 20.47 12.01
N HIS A 127 5.74 21.30 10.98
CA HIS A 127 5.97 20.90 9.61
C HIS A 127 6.65 21.99 8.80
N VAL A 128 7.50 21.56 7.87
CA VAL A 128 8.27 22.38 6.93
C VAL A 128 7.91 21.93 5.52
N THR A 129 7.61 22.86 4.61
CA THR A 129 7.24 22.50 3.23
C THR A 129 8.41 22.66 2.27
N VAL A 130 8.74 21.59 1.54
CA VAL A 130 9.67 21.61 0.42
C VAL A 130 8.89 21.84 -0.88
N PRO A 131 9.02 23.02 -1.53
CA PRO A 131 8.31 23.32 -2.75
C PRO A 131 8.88 22.56 -3.95
N ALA A 132 8.08 22.41 -5.02
CA ALA A 132 8.52 21.77 -6.27
C ALA A 132 9.75 22.46 -6.92
N THR A 133 9.96 23.73 -6.64
CA THR A 133 11.09 24.54 -7.16
C THR A 133 12.39 24.34 -6.38
N ALA A 134 12.36 23.67 -5.23
CA ALA A 134 13.55 23.46 -4.40
C ALA A 134 14.65 22.73 -5.17
N THR A 135 15.89 23.12 -4.95
CA THR A 135 17.09 22.48 -5.54
C THR A 135 18.00 21.86 -4.47
N ASP A 136 17.74 22.14 -3.21
CA ASP A 136 18.52 21.68 -2.06
C ASP A 136 17.60 21.35 -0.89
N LEU A 137 17.86 20.23 -0.23
CA LEU A 137 17.16 19.79 0.98
C LEU A 137 17.66 20.53 2.24
N GLY A 138 18.90 21.03 2.22
CA GLY A 138 19.58 21.66 3.36
C GLY A 138 18.71 22.65 4.16
N PRO A 139 18.12 23.67 3.51
CA PRO A 139 17.30 24.67 4.20
C PRO A 139 16.11 24.09 4.97
N ALA A 140 15.44 23.08 4.42
CA ALA A 140 14.31 22.44 5.09
C ALA A 140 14.76 21.63 6.31
N LEU A 141 15.97 21.05 6.27
CA LEU A 141 16.55 20.35 7.40
C LEU A 141 17.14 21.29 8.46
N ASP A 142 17.61 22.47 8.09
CA ASP A 142 18.00 23.50 9.05
C ASP A 142 16.79 23.98 9.86
N GLU A 143 15.66 24.24 9.21
CA GLU A 143 14.41 24.59 9.90
C GLU A 143 13.88 23.42 10.76
N ALA A 144 13.97 22.19 10.24
CA ALA A 144 13.60 21.00 11.01
C ALA A 144 14.44 20.81 12.29
N GLU A 145 15.71 21.18 12.26
CA GLU A 145 16.66 21.01 13.38
C GLU A 145 16.25 21.81 14.63
N GLU A 146 15.59 22.96 14.45
CA GLU A 146 15.07 23.76 15.55
C GLU A 146 14.10 22.93 16.41
N PHE A 147 13.17 22.23 15.76
CA PHE A 147 12.19 21.38 16.44
C PHE A 147 12.79 20.09 17.02
N LEU A 148 13.74 19.49 16.29
CA LEU A 148 14.42 18.27 16.75
C LEU A 148 15.21 18.54 18.03
N THR A 149 15.84 19.71 18.15
CA THR A 149 16.58 20.15 19.35
C THR A 149 15.64 20.34 20.55
N GLU A 150 14.40 20.75 20.30
CA GLU A 150 13.32 20.81 21.30
C GLU A 150 12.71 19.43 21.64
N ARG A 151 13.27 18.34 21.09
CA ARG A 151 12.79 16.95 21.22
C ARG A 151 11.40 16.70 20.65
N ARG A 152 11.04 17.43 19.60
CA ARG A 152 9.77 17.26 18.88
C ARG A 152 10.00 16.59 17.54
N SER A 153 9.06 15.75 17.11
CA SER A 153 9.08 15.22 15.75
C SER A 153 8.71 16.34 14.76
N VAL A 154 9.18 16.27 13.52
CA VAL A 154 8.88 17.28 12.50
C VAL A 154 8.60 16.65 11.15
N PHE A 155 7.62 17.17 10.44
CA PHE A 155 7.23 16.68 9.12
C PHE A 155 7.81 17.56 8.02
N VAL A 156 8.65 16.98 7.16
CA VAL A 156 9.15 17.63 5.96
C VAL A 156 8.22 17.26 4.80
N LEU A 157 7.26 18.14 4.54
CA LEU A 157 6.20 17.98 3.55
C LEU A 157 6.71 18.29 2.14
N THR A 158 6.82 17.27 1.31
CA THR A 158 7.51 17.35 0.02
C THR A 158 6.51 17.37 -1.14
N GLN A 159 6.47 18.48 -1.88
CA GLN A 159 5.58 18.64 -3.04
C GLN A 159 5.98 17.75 -4.22
N LYS A 160 4.99 17.48 -5.09
CA LYS A 160 5.23 16.79 -6.36
C LYS A 160 6.29 17.51 -7.19
N GLY A 161 7.30 16.77 -7.65
CA GLY A 161 8.40 17.32 -8.44
C GLY A 161 9.47 18.05 -7.65
N ALA A 162 9.42 18.04 -6.31
CA ALA A 162 10.51 18.56 -5.50
C ALA A 162 11.76 17.64 -5.55
N ILE A 163 11.56 16.32 -5.62
CA ILE A 163 12.62 15.31 -5.68
C ILE A 163 12.71 14.71 -7.08
N GLU A 164 13.95 14.50 -7.53
CA GLU A 164 14.30 13.80 -8.77
C GLU A 164 13.63 12.43 -8.89
N GLN A 165 13.01 12.19 -10.03
CA GLN A 165 12.37 10.92 -10.36
C GLN A 165 13.29 10.12 -11.28
N ASN A 166 14.07 9.21 -10.70
CA ASN A 166 14.73 8.15 -11.47
C ASN A 166 13.92 6.86 -11.31
N ARG A 167 13.32 6.41 -12.41
CA ARG A 167 12.84 5.02 -12.51
C ARG A 167 14.07 4.14 -12.66
N ALA A 168 14.70 3.78 -11.56
CA ALA A 168 15.70 2.74 -11.63
C ALA A 168 15.05 1.39 -11.90
N ALA A 169 15.85 0.45 -12.41
CA ALA A 169 15.53 -0.97 -12.33
C ALA A 169 15.31 -1.28 -10.84
N GLY A 170 14.10 -1.69 -10.46
CA GLY A 170 13.77 -1.92 -9.06
C GLY A 170 14.75 -2.88 -8.40
N ASP A 171 15.11 -2.62 -7.14
CA ASP A 171 15.96 -3.53 -6.35
C ASP A 171 15.19 -4.79 -5.89
N ALA A 172 13.92 -4.93 -6.28
CA ALA A 172 13.14 -6.14 -6.03
C ALA A 172 13.79 -7.34 -6.73
N PRO A 173 14.00 -8.47 -6.03
CA PRO A 173 14.48 -9.70 -6.66
C PRO A 173 13.58 -10.08 -7.83
N GLU A 174 14.16 -10.54 -8.94
CA GLU A 174 13.39 -11.06 -10.05
C GLU A 174 12.64 -12.32 -9.59
N VAL A 175 11.33 -12.20 -9.42
CA VAL A 175 10.46 -13.34 -9.14
C VAL A 175 10.12 -13.98 -10.48
N ALA A 176 10.72 -15.14 -10.77
CA ALA A 176 10.26 -15.98 -11.87
C ALA A 176 8.80 -16.38 -11.58
N GLY A 177 7.88 -16.02 -12.48
CA GLY A 177 6.46 -16.20 -12.23
C GLY A 177 5.58 -15.80 -13.41
N LEU A 178 4.29 -16.03 -13.22
CA LEU A 178 3.25 -15.84 -14.22
C LEU A 178 3.06 -14.36 -14.57
N GLY A 179 2.55 -14.07 -15.78
CA GLY A 179 2.05 -12.72 -16.05
C GLY A 179 0.75 -12.47 -15.27
N ARG A 180 0.68 -11.43 -14.44
CA ARG A 180 -0.56 -11.11 -13.68
C ARG A 180 -1.79 -10.96 -14.58
N VAL A 181 -1.64 -10.33 -15.75
CA VAL A 181 -2.71 -10.20 -16.76
C VAL A 181 -3.12 -11.55 -17.36
N GLU A 182 -2.17 -12.46 -17.55
CA GLU A 182 -2.44 -13.81 -18.05
C GLU A 182 -3.29 -14.60 -17.06
N VAL A 183 -2.91 -14.55 -15.77
CA VAL A 183 -3.69 -15.14 -14.68
C VAL A 183 -5.09 -14.54 -14.64
N LEU A 184 -5.21 -13.20 -14.67
CA LEU A 184 -6.50 -12.50 -14.66
C LEU A 184 -7.41 -12.93 -15.82
N ARG A 185 -6.88 -13.09 -17.03
CA ARG A 185 -7.65 -13.57 -18.19
C ARG A 185 -8.13 -15.00 -18.02
N ALA A 186 -7.32 -15.86 -17.42
CA ALA A 186 -7.69 -17.26 -17.19
C ALA A 186 -8.79 -17.41 -16.12
N ILE A 187 -8.77 -16.58 -15.08
CA ILE A 187 -9.74 -16.65 -13.98
C ILE A 187 -11.00 -15.79 -14.20
N GLU A 188 -10.99 -14.87 -15.16
CA GLU A 188 -12.14 -14.00 -15.44
C GLU A 188 -13.47 -14.76 -15.60
N PRO A 189 -13.55 -15.90 -16.32
CA PRO A 189 -14.79 -16.65 -16.44
C PRO A 189 -15.34 -17.17 -15.10
N LEU A 190 -14.50 -17.32 -14.08
CA LEU A 190 -14.89 -17.75 -12.73
C LEU A 190 -15.55 -16.64 -11.91
N PHE A 191 -15.53 -15.38 -12.38
CA PHE A 191 -16.17 -14.26 -11.70
C PHE A 191 -17.68 -14.17 -11.95
N ALA A 192 -18.23 -15.02 -12.82
CA ALA A 192 -19.67 -15.13 -13.02
C ALA A 192 -20.37 -15.48 -11.69
N GLY A 193 -21.25 -14.60 -11.24
CA GLY A 193 -21.96 -14.78 -9.96
C GLY A 193 -21.09 -14.58 -8.71
N VAL A 194 -19.93 -13.94 -8.82
CA VAL A 194 -19.00 -13.66 -7.71
C VAL A 194 -18.92 -12.15 -7.47
N ALA A 195 -18.76 -11.72 -6.22
CA ALA A 195 -18.39 -10.35 -5.89
C ALA A 195 -16.86 -10.22 -5.85
N VAL A 196 -16.30 -9.38 -6.70
CA VAL A 196 -14.84 -9.21 -6.81
C VAL A 196 -14.43 -7.86 -6.24
N VAL A 197 -13.45 -7.89 -5.33
CA VAL A 197 -12.78 -6.71 -4.76
C VAL A 197 -11.32 -6.78 -5.17
N SER A 198 -10.74 -5.68 -5.64
CA SER A 198 -9.31 -5.62 -5.97
C SER A 198 -8.62 -4.47 -5.25
N THR A 199 -7.36 -4.71 -4.87
CA THR A 199 -6.50 -3.72 -4.21
C THR A 199 -6.04 -2.62 -5.18
N THR A 200 -5.41 -1.59 -4.62
CA THR A 200 -4.87 -0.44 -5.36
C THR A 200 -3.73 -0.80 -6.32
N GLY A 201 -3.21 0.17 -7.05
CA GLY A 201 -2.07 -0.02 -7.94
C GLY A 201 -2.46 -0.68 -9.26
N TYR A 202 -1.60 -1.58 -9.77
CA TYR A 202 -1.78 -2.20 -11.09
C TYR A 202 -2.81 -3.33 -11.08
N THR A 203 -3.06 -4.00 -9.95
CA THR A 203 -4.07 -5.06 -9.82
C THR A 203 -5.47 -4.57 -10.24
N SER A 204 -5.95 -3.45 -9.68
CA SER A 204 -7.24 -2.86 -10.08
C SER A 204 -7.28 -2.44 -11.55
N ARG A 205 -6.18 -1.92 -12.11
CA ARG A 205 -6.14 -1.45 -13.51
C ARG A 205 -6.23 -2.62 -14.48
N GLU A 206 -5.45 -3.66 -14.23
CA GLU A 206 -5.41 -4.84 -15.06
C GLU A 206 -6.71 -5.62 -14.97
N LEU A 207 -7.31 -5.74 -13.79
CA LEU A 207 -8.63 -6.33 -13.64
C LEU A 207 -9.69 -5.56 -14.43
N PHE A 208 -9.72 -4.22 -14.32
CA PHE A 208 -10.66 -3.40 -15.08
C PHE A 208 -10.40 -3.52 -16.60
N GLY A 209 -9.14 -3.52 -17.01
CA GLY A 209 -8.75 -3.67 -18.41
C GLY A 209 -9.08 -5.03 -19.02
N VAL A 210 -9.03 -6.10 -18.23
CA VAL A 210 -9.38 -7.47 -18.67
C VAL A 210 -10.89 -7.68 -18.68
N THR A 211 -11.59 -7.26 -17.64
CA THR A 211 -13.01 -7.59 -17.45
C THR A 211 -13.96 -6.54 -18.02
N GLY A 212 -13.55 -5.27 -18.05
CA GLY A 212 -14.43 -4.14 -18.30
C GLY A 212 -15.60 -4.03 -17.31
N SER A 213 -15.57 -4.77 -16.19
CA SER A 213 -16.74 -4.90 -15.34
C SER A 213 -17.03 -3.61 -14.58
N LYS A 214 -18.31 -3.22 -14.57
CA LYS A 214 -18.81 -2.06 -13.82
C LYS A 214 -19.27 -2.40 -12.40
N ASP A 215 -19.22 -3.67 -12.01
CA ASP A 215 -19.77 -4.15 -10.75
C ASP A 215 -18.74 -4.81 -9.81
N HIS A 216 -17.47 -4.72 -10.17
CA HIS A 216 -16.35 -5.04 -9.28
C HIS A 216 -15.99 -3.83 -8.44
N PHE A 217 -15.46 -4.05 -7.24
CA PHE A 217 -14.94 -2.97 -6.42
C PHE A 217 -13.44 -2.77 -6.70
N TYR A 218 -13.10 -1.71 -7.41
CA TYR A 218 -11.71 -1.31 -7.67
C TYR A 218 -11.25 -0.34 -6.58
N MET A 219 -10.52 -0.86 -5.59
CA MET A 219 -10.06 -0.05 -4.47
C MET A 219 -8.96 0.90 -4.94
N GLN A 220 -9.31 2.17 -5.08
CA GLN A 220 -8.42 3.17 -5.66
C GLN A 220 -7.30 3.62 -4.68
N GLY A 221 -7.62 3.76 -3.39
CA GLY A 221 -6.68 4.14 -2.32
C GLY A 221 -6.61 3.08 -1.21
N SER A 222 -6.27 3.47 0.02
CA SER A 222 -6.36 2.58 1.20
C SER A 222 -5.65 1.22 1.04
N MET A 223 -4.39 1.23 0.59
CA MET A 223 -3.59 0.01 0.45
C MET A 223 -3.67 -0.86 1.72
N GLY A 224 -3.76 -2.17 1.54
CA GLY A 224 -3.91 -3.17 2.61
C GLY A 224 -5.31 -3.30 3.21
N HIS A 225 -6.31 -2.55 2.75
CA HIS A 225 -7.68 -2.66 3.26
C HIS A 225 -8.63 -3.49 2.39
N ALA A 226 -8.18 -3.98 1.22
CA ALA A 226 -9.02 -4.76 0.30
C ALA A 226 -9.59 -6.02 0.98
N LEU A 227 -8.76 -6.75 1.72
CA LEU A 227 -9.20 -7.93 2.47
C LEU A 227 -10.22 -7.60 3.56
N ALA A 228 -10.04 -6.49 4.29
CA ALA A 228 -10.98 -6.09 5.35
C ALA A 228 -12.34 -5.68 4.75
N PHE A 229 -12.31 -4.95 3.64
CA PHE A 229 -13.52 -4.59 2.89
C PHE A 229 -14.24 -5.84 2.36
N GLY A 230 -13.51 -6.77 1.75
CA GLY A 230 -14.03 -8.05 1.26
C GLY A 230 -14.59 -8.94 2.38
N LEU A 231 -13.96 -8.98 3.55
CA LEU A 231 -14.49 -9.68 4.74
C LEU A 231 -15.86 -9.12 5.13
N GLY A 232 -16.01 -7.80 5.18
CA GLY A 232 -17.30 -7.16 5.46
C GLY A 232 -18.37 -7.55 4.44
N ALA A 233 -18.04 -7.55 3.15
CA ALA A 233 -18.95 -7.99 2.09
C ALA A 233 -19.34 -9.47 2.25
N ALA A 234 -18.38 -10.34 2.52
CA ALA A 234 -18.62 -11.79 2.67
C ALA A 234 -19.55 -12.08 3.85
N LEU A 235 -19.34 -11.42 4.99
CA LEU A 235 -20.18 -11.58 6.18
C LEU A 235 -21.61 -11.06 5.98
N ARG A 236 -21.79 -10.02 5.16
CA ARG A 236 -23.12 -9.45 4.88
C ARG A 236 -23.86 -10.15 3.76
N SER A 237 -23.16 -10.86 2.88
CA SER A 237 -23.74 -11.60 1.76
C SER A 237 -23.27 -13.06 1.76
N PRO A 238 -23.60 -13.87 2.79
CA PRO A 238 -23.01 -15.21 3.03
C PRO A 238 -23.29 -16.25 1.93
N ARG A 239 -24.20 -15.95 0.99
CA ARG A 239 -24.56 -16.82 -0.14
C ARG A 239 -23.88 -16.44 -1.45
N LEU A 240 -23.19 -15.30 -1.49
CA LEU A 240 -22.48 -14.81 -2.66
C LEU A 240 -20.98 -15.00 -2.43
N PRO A 241 -20.27 -15.78 -3.25
CA PRO A 241 -18.82 -15.86 -3.13
C PRO A 241 -18.18 -14.49 -3.29
N VAL A 242 -17.21 -14.18 -2.44
CA VAL A 242 -16.41 -12.95 -2.48
C VAL A 242 -14.96 -13.32 -2.76
N VAL A 243 -14.41 -12.77 -3.83
CA VAL A 243 -12.99 -12.89 -4.16
C VAL A 243 -12.31 -11.56 -3.93
N VAL A 244 -11.28 -11.55 -3.09
CA VAL A 244 -10.39 -10.41 -2.91
C VAL A 244 -9.10 -10.68 -3.68
N LEU A 245 -8.83 -9.85 -4.67
CA LEU A 245 -7.58 -9.81 -5.44
C LEU A 245 -6.64 -8.78 -4.82
N ASP A 246 -5.66 -9.25 -4.06
CA ASP A 246 -4.69 -8.40 -3.38
C ASP A 246 -3.28 -8.52 -4.00
N GLY A 247 -2.39 -7.62 -3.61
CA GLY A 247 -0.95 -7.73 -3.86
C GLY A 247 -0.24 -8.13 -2.58
N ASP A 248 0.89 -8.81 -2.68
CA ASP A 248 1.74 -9.18 -1.54
C ASP A 248 2.05 -8.00 -0.61
N GLY A 249 2.49 -6.87 -1.18
CA GLY A 249 2.83 -5.69 -0.40
C GLY A 249 1.63 -5.05 0.31
N ALA A 250 0.44 -5.17 -0.25
CA ALA A 250 -0.80 -4.70 0.36
C ALA A 250 -1.29 -5.66 1.46
N ALA A 251 -1.24 -6.97 1.21
CA ALA A 251 -1.57 -7.99 2.21
C ALA A 251 -0.65 -7.91 3.44
N ILE A 252 0.65 -7.67 3.24
CA ILE A 252 1.63 -7.50 4.31
C ILE A 252 1.36 -6.25 5.15
N MET A 253 0.93 -5.15 4.51
CA MET A 253 0.74 -3.86 5.17
C MET A 253 -0.23 -3.91 6.36
N HIS A 254 -1.33 -4.66 6.20
CA HIS A 254 -2.33 -4.90 7.24
C HIS A 254 -2.58 -6.39 7.46
N MET A 255 -1.49 -7.15 7.63
CA MET A 255 -1.55 -8.60 7.82
C MET A 255 -2.43 -9.05 9.01
N GLY A 256 -2.65 -8.18 10.00
CA GLY A 256 -3.60 -8.42 11.10
C GLY A 256 -5.02 -8.75 10.62
N THR A 257 -5.42 -8.30 9.43
CA THR A 257 -6.72 -8.66 8.83
C THR A 257 -6.84 -10.15 8.52
N LEU A 258 -5.74 -10.87 8.23
CA LEU A 258 -5.79 -12.33 8.06
C LEU A 258 -6.27 -13.01 9.36
N SER A 259 -5.84 -12.51 10.51
CA SER A 259 -6.32 -13.01 11.81
C SER A 259 -7.81 -12.75 11.99
N SER A 260 -8.32 -11.59 11.58
CA SER A 260 -9.75 -11.28 11.64
C SER A 260 -10.58 -12.20 10.73
N VAL A 261 -10.07 -12.50 9.53
CA VAL A 261 -10.72 -13.43 8.60
C VAL A 261 -10.80 -14.83 9.20
N GLY A 262 -9.70 -15.37 9.72
CA GLY A 262 -9.69 -16.72 10.30
C GLY A 262 -10.45 -16.82 11.63
N ALA A 263 -10.64 -15.72 12.36
CA ALA A 263 -11.54 -15.65 13.51
C ALA A 263 -13.02 -15.64 13.09
N ALA A 264 -13.38 -14.86 12.07
CA ALA A 264 -14.75 -14.72 11.59
C ALA A 264 -15.24 -15.92 10.74
N ARG A 265 -14.30 -16.62 10.10
CA ARG A 265 -14.52 -17.82 9.26
C ARG A 265 -15.68 -17.70 8.24
N PRO A 266 -15.69 -16.66 7.38
CA PRO A 266 -16.69 -16.59 6.31
C PRO A 266 -16.52 -17.77 5.33
N GLY A 267 -17.56 -18.58 5.18
CA GLY A 267 -17.55 -19.76 4.30
C GLY A 267 -17.47 -19.42 2.81
N ASN A 268 -17.66 -18.16 2.43
CA ASN A 268 -17.78 -17.68 1.05
C ASN A 268 -16.65 -16.71 0.64
N LEU A 269 -15.52 -16.66 1.36
CA LEU A 269 -14.43 -15.73 1.06
C LEU A 269 -13.19 -16.46 0.49
N VAL A 270 -12.68 -15.96 -0.63
CA VAL A 270 -11.39 -16.36 -1.20
C VAL A 270 -10.46 -15.13 -1.27
N HIS A 271 -9.27 -15.26 -0.71
CA HIS A 271 -8.21 -14.25 -0.75
C HIS A 271 -7.12 -14.68 -1.73
N LEU A 272 -7.10 -14.09 -2.92
CA LEU A 272 -6.10 -14.35 -3.94
C LEU A 272 -5.05 -13.24 -3.91
N VAL A 273 -3.81 -13.59 -3.60
CA VAL A 273 -2.69 -12.66 -3.49
C VAL A 273 -1.75 -12.85 -4.67
N PHE A 274 -1.56 -11.80 -5.47
CA PHE A 274 -0.51 -11.73 -6.48
C PHE A 274 0.80 -11.34 -5.82
N ASP A 275 1.80 -12.22 -5.87
CA ASP A 275 3.08 -12.03 -5.21
C ASP A 275 4.21 -11.96 -6.23
N ASN A 276 4.67 -10.74 -6.48
CA ASN A 276 5.79 -10.40 -7.36
C ASN A 276 7.00 -9.84 -6.60
N GLY A 277 6.95 -9.80 -5.27
CA GLY A 277 8.01 -9.22 -4.45
C GLY A 277 8.23 -7.72 -4.62
N SER A 278 7.29 -6.97 -5.24
CA SER A 278 7.53 -5.59 -5.65
C SER A 278 6.30 -4.67 -5.56
N TYR A 279 6.50 -3.49 -5.00
CA TYR A 279 5.56 -2.37 -5.12
C TYR A 279 5.69 -1.68 -6.51
N GLU A 280 5.34 -2.38 -7.58
CA GLU A 280 5.51 -1.93 -8.98
C GLU A 280 4.89 -0.55 -9.25
N SER A 281 3.71 -0.30 -8.67
CA SER A 281 2.97 0.93 -8.93
C SER A 281 3.54 2.20 -8.27
N THR A 282 4.48 2.03 -7.33
CA THR A 282 5.08 3.12 -6.53
C THR A 282 6.57 3.30 -6.78
N GLY A 283 7.13 2.63 -7.79
CA GLY A 283 8.55 2.76 -8.15
C GLY A 283 9.33 1.44 -8.12
N GLY A 284 8.69 0.31 -7.83
CA GLY A 284 9.32 -1.01 -7.91
C GLY A 284 10.17 -1.38 -6.69
N GLN A 285 9.93 -0.74 -5.55
CA GLN A 285 10.59 -1.08 -4.29
C GLN A 285 10.26 -2.53 -3.89
N ALA A 286 11.24 -3.26 -3.37
CA ALA A 286 11.02 -4.62 -2.89
C ALA A 286 10.00 -4.67 -1.74
N THR A 287 9.13 -5.68 -1.77
CA THR A 287 8.30 -6.03 -0.60
C THR A 287 9.08 -6.98 0.30
N THR A 288 8.56 -7.22 1.51
CA THR A 288 9.09 -8.24 2.43
C THR A 288 8.51 -9.64 2.17
N SER A 289 7.83 -9.86 1.04
CA SER A 289 7.24 -11.18 0.71
C SER A 289 8.30 -12.25 0.45
N HIS A 290 9.52 -11.86 0.04
CA HIS A 290 10.66 -12.76 -0.09
C HIS A 290 11.02 -13.49 1.22
N ALA A 291 10.70 -12.89 2.37
CA ALA A 291 10.91 -13.46 3.71
C ALA A 291 9.60 -13.90 4.40
N THR A 292 8.45 -13.75 3.74
CA THR A 292 7.13 -13.99 4.33
C THR A 292 6.37 -15.06 3.54
N ASP A 293 6.23 -16.26 4.09
CA ASP A 293 5.34 -17.28 3.51
C ASP A 293 3.87 -16.93 3.80
N LEU A 294 3.26 -16.18 2.88
CA LEU A 294 1.86 -15.72 2.99
C LEU A 294 0.86 -16.88 3.10
N ALA A 295 1.12 -18.03 2.47
CA ALA A 295 0.24 -19.19 2.58
C ALA A 295 0.36 -19.85 3.96
N ALA A 296 1.56 -19.97 4.51
CA ALA A 296 1.76 -20.45 5.87
C ALA A 296 1.14 -19.51 6.91
N VAL A 297 1.31 -18.20 6.74
CA VAL A 297 0.67 -17.19 7.60
C VAL A 297 -0.85 -17.33 7.54
N ALA A 298 -1.46 -17.47 6.35
CA ALA A 298 -2.90 -17.66 6.22
C ALA A 298 -3.38 -18.94 6.95
N ARG A 299 -2.68 -20.06 6.81
CA ARG A 299 -3.00 -21.30 7.56
C ARG A 299 -2.91 -21.06 9.08
N ALA A 300 -1.84 -20.43 9.55
CA ALA A 300 -1.65 -20.10 10.96
C ALA A 300 -2.70 -19.11 11.49
N ALA A 301 -3.21 -18.24 10.63
CA ALA A 301 -4.28 -17.29 10.96
C ALA A 301 -5.67 -17.95 11.01
N GLY A 302 -5.82 -19.21 10.61
CA GLY A 302 -7.08 -19.97 10.69
C GLY A 302 -7.87 -20.10 9.39
N TYR A 303 -7.22 -19.91 8.24
CA TYR A 303 -7.84 -20.21 6.93
C TYR A 303 -8.05 -21.72 6.76
N VAL A 304 -9.13 -22.12 6.10
CA VAL A 304 -9.46 -23.54 5.84
C VAL A 304 -8.43 -24.17 4.90
N SER A 305 -8.00 -23.42 3.89
CA SER A 305 -6.86 -23.80 3.07
C SER A 305 -6.06 -22.59 2.65
N ALA A 306 -4.76 -22.80 2.43
CA ALA A 306 -3.92 -21.86 1.72
C ALA A 306 -2.88 -22.60 0.90
N GLN A 307 -2.67 -22.17 -0.35
CA GLN A 307 -1.69 -22.78 -1.24
C GLN A 307 -0.97 -21.73 -2.09
N VAL A 308 0.25 -22.06 -2.50
CA VAL A 308 1.06 -21.28 -3.43
C VAL A 308 0.94 -21.92 -4.81
N CYS A 309 0.69 -21.11 -5.82
CA CYS A 309 0.54 -21.51 -7.21
C CYS A 309 1.64 -20.87 -8.06
N HIS A 310 2.22 -21.66 -8.94
CA HIS A 310 3.31 -21.31 -9.84
C HIS A 310 2.94 -21.40 -11.32
N THR A 311 1.75 -21.92 -11.65
CA THR A 311 1.20 -22.02 -13.01
C THR A 311 -0.19 -21.39 -13.12
N VAL A 312 -0.61 -20.96 -14.31
CA VAL A 312 -1.95 -20.40 -14.55
C VAL A 312 -3.02 -21.45 -14.24
N GLU A 313 -2.75 -22.70 -14.60
CA GLU A 313 -3.60 -23.86 -14.35
C GLU A 313 -3.79 -24.10 -12.84
N GLU A 314 -2.71 -24.03 -12.06
CA GLU A 314 -2.77 -24.14 -10.60
C GLU A 314 -3.63 -23.02 -9.99
N VAL A 315 -3.44 -21.77 -10.41
CA VAL A 315 -4.26 -20.64 -9.90
C VAL A 315 -5.73 -20.84 -10.25
N THR A 316 -6.02 -21.21 -11.50
CA THR A 316 -7.38 -21.41 -12.00
C THR A 316 -8.09 -22.55 -11.25
N SER A 317 -7.40 -23.69 -11.09
CA SER A 317 -7.91 -24.85 -10.36
C SER A 317 -8.10 -24.56 -8.87
N ALA A 318 -7.14 -23.85 -8.26
CA ALA A 318 -7.20 -23.42 -6.87
C ALA A 318 -8.40 -22.51 -6.60
N LEU A 319 -8.64 -21.53 -7.48
CA LEU A 319 -9.75 -20.60 -7.35
C LEU A 319 -11.11 -21.30 -7.57
N ASP A 320 -11.26 -22.13 -8.61
CA ASP A 320 -12.50 -22.88 -8.84
C ASP A 320 -12.82 -23.82 -7.67
N THR A 321 -11.81 -24.51 -7.13
CA THR A 321 -11.97 -25.36 -5.94
C THR A 321 -12.38 -24.54 -4.72
N ALA A 322 -11.72 -23.40 -4.48
CA ALA A 322 -12.02 -22.52 -3.36
C ALA A 322 -13.43 -21.90 -3.45
N LEU A 323 -13.91 -21.56 -4.65
CA LEU A 323 -15.26 -21.01 -4.86
C LEU A 323 -16.37 -22.04 -4.58
N ARG A 324 -16.07 -23.35 -4.70
CA ARG A 324 -16.99 -24.45 -4.41
C ARG A 324 -16.89 -24.95 -2.96
N GLY A 325 -15.81 -24.62 -2.27
CA GLY A 325 -15.52 -25.02 -0.90
C GLY A 325 -16.11 -24.07 0.15
N ASN A 326 -16.20 -24.54 1.40
CA ASN A 326 -16.45 -23.68 2.54
C ASN A 326 -15.12 -23.09 3.03
N GLY A 327 -14.94 -21.80 2.78
CA GLY A 327 -13.75 -21.03 3.15
C GLY A 327 -13.67 -20.63 4.63
N PRO A 328 -12.79 -19.67 4.98
CA PRO A 328 -12.03 -18.83 4.05
C PRO A 328 -10.82 -19.55 3.44
N HIS A 329 -10.55 -19.27 2.17
CA HIS A 329 -9.45 -19.85 1.40
C HIS A 329 -8.43 -18.78 1.00
N CYS A 330 -7.15 -19.14 0.92
CA CYS A 330 -6.09 -18.28 0.41
C CYS A 330 -5.38 -18.93 -0.77
N VAL A 331 -5.16 -18.16 -1.84
CA VAL A 331 -4.41 -18.59 -3.02
C VAL A 331 -3.31 -17.56 -3.25
N VAL A 332 -2.05 -17.97 -3.17
CA VAL A 332 -0.91 -17.09 -3.45
C VAL A 332 -0.40 -17.41 -4.83
N ALA A 333 -0.61 -16.52 -5.80
CA ALA A 333 -0.10 -16.66 -7.15
C ALA A 333 1.28 -15.99 -7.25
N ARG A 334 2.34 -16.78 -7.48
CA ARG A 334 3.67 -16.23 -7.78
C ARG A 334 3.66 -15.65 -9.19
N VAL A 335 3.81 -14.34 -9.29
CA VAL A 335 3.77 -13.61 -10.57
C VAL A 335 5.08 -12.87 -10.79
N SER A 336 5.48 -12.71 -12.05
CA SER A 336 6.64 -11.89 -12.37
C SER A 336 6.30 -10.40 -12.30
N SER A 337 7.32 -9.57 -12.09
CA SER A 337 7.18 -8.14 -12.30
C SER A 337 6.98 -7.86 -13.78
N GLY A 338 5.82 -7.33 -14.14
CA GLY A 338 5.38 -7.10 -15.52
C GLY A 338 5.71 -5.70 -16.04
N GLY A 339 6.36 -4.87 -15.22
CA GLY A 339 6.63 -3.47 -15.55
C GLY A 339 5.38 -2.59 -15.43
N ALA A 340 5.41 -1.43 -16.08
CA ALA A 340 4.28 -0.52 -16.01
C ALA A 340 3.06 -1.11 -16.74
N SER A 341 1.93 -1.23 -16.02
CA SER A 341 0.67 -1.67 -16.62
C SER A 341 0.25 -0.76 -17.78
N VAL A 342 -0.14 -1.38 -18.90
CA VAL A 342 -0.67 -0.69 -20.09
C VAL A 342 -2.13 -0.26 -19.92
N PHE A 343 -2.81 -0.71 -18.86
CA PHE A 343 -4.21 -0.42 -18.62
C PHE A 343 -4.40 0.87 -17.82
N SER A 344 -5.44 1.62 -18.17
CA SER A 344 -5.88 2.80 -17.44
C SER A 344 -6.53 2.41 -16.10
N ARG A 345 -6.70 3.40 -15.23
CA ARG A 345 -7.47 3.23 -13.99
C ARG A 345 -8.96 3.13 -14.29
N ALA A 346 -9.69 2.38 -13.47
CA ALA A 346 -11.16 2.37 -13.50
C ALA A 346 -11.75 3.78 -13.35
N THR A 347 -11.08 4.65 -12.58
CA THR A 347 -11.47 6.07 -12.39
C THR A 347 -11.40 6.92 -13.65
N ALA A 348 -10.76 6.44 -14.73
CA ALA A 348 -10.79 7.11 -16.02
C ALA A 348 -12.13 6.90 -16.76
N ALA A 349 -12.91 5.87 -16.38
CA ALA A 349 -14.17 5.50 -17.02
C ALA A 349 -15.39 5.58 -16.08
N MET A 350 -15.17 5.54 -14.75
CA MET A 350 -16.23 5.50 -13.74
C MET A 350 -15.83 6.36 -12.54
N THR A 351 -16.78 7.07 -11.92
CA THR A 351 -16.51 7.75 -10.65
C THR A 351 -16.35 6.72 -9.52
N THR A 352 -15.75 7.12 -8.39
CA THR A 352 -15.69 6.25 -7.19
C THR A 352 -17.08 5.92 -6.65
N THR A 353 -18.06 6.80 -6.89
CA THR A 353 -19.48 6.55 -6.60
C THR A 353 -20.06 5.48 -7.51
N ASP A 354 -19.76 5.52 -8.81
CA ASP A 354 -20.23 4.49 -9.75
C ASP A 354 -19.64 3.11 -9.40
N ILE A 355 -18.36 3.06 -9.01
CA ILE A 355 -17.71 1.82 -8.53
C ILE A 355 -18.43 1.26 -7.30
N ARG A 356 -18.75 2.12 -6.32
CA ARG A 356 -19.51 1.73 -5.13
C ARG A 356 -20.90 1.21 -5.50
N GLU A 357 -21.65 1.94 -6.33
CA GLU A 357 -23.02 1.58 -6.68
C GLU A 357 -23.08 0.29 -7.50
N GLY A 358 -22.20 0.12 -8.48
CA GLY A 358 -22.10 -1.12 -9.25
C GLY A 358 -21.83 -2.34 -8.36
N PHE A 359 -20.85 -2.23 -7.45
CA PHE A 359 -20.57 -3.29 -6.49
C PHE A 359 -21.75 -3.55 -5.53
N ALA A 360 -22.40 -2.48 -5.04
CA ALA A 360 -23.57 -2.62 -4.16
C ALA A 360 -24.78 -3.25 -4.87
N GLN A 361 -24.94 -3.04 -6.18
CA GLN A 361 -25.93 -3.73 -6.99
C GLN A 361 -25.61 -5.23 -7.10
N ARG A 362 -24.35 -5.60 -7.34
CA ARG A 362 -23.90 -7.00 -7.36
C ARG A 362 -24.21 -7.72 -6.04
N LEU A 363 -23.93 -7.09 -4.90
CA LEU A 363 -24.24 -7.66 -3.58
C LEU A 363 -25.75 -7.86 -3.39
N ARG A 364 -26.59 -6.89 -3.81
CA ARG A 364 -28.05 -6.93 -3.64
C ARG A 364 -28.77 -7.85 -4.63
N ALA A 365 -28.29 -7.97 -5.87
CA ALA A 365 -28.89 -8.84 -6.89
C ALA A 365 -28.89 -10.31 -6.46
N ALA A 366 -27.85 -10.74 -5.74
CA ALA A 366 -27.74 -12.07 -5.16
C ALA A 366 -28.78 -12.33 -4.06
N GLU A 367 -29.31 -11.28 -3.42
CA GLU A 367 -30.38 -11.38 -2.42
C GLU A 367 -31.77 -11.44 -3.08
N GLN A 368 -31.95 -10.78 -4.23
CA GLN A 368 -33.26 -10.58 -4.89
C GLN A 368 -33.72 -11.72 -5.82
N HIS A 369 -32.83 -12.59 -6.32
CA HIS A 369 -33.22 -13.76 -7.14
C HIS A 369 -33.97 -14.86 -6.35
N ARG A 370 -34.72 -14.46 -5.31
CA ARG A 370 -35.38 -15.32 -4.31
C ARG A 370 -36.69 -14.73 -3.76
N GLY A 371 -37.34 -13.83 -4.51
CA GLY A 371 -38.76 -13.52 -4.31
C GLY A 371 -39.64 -14.58 -4.93
#